data_AF-A0A7V1WD74-F1
#
_entry.id   AF-A0A7V1WD74-F1
#
_cell.length_a   1.000
_cell.length_b   1.000
_cell.length_c   1.000
_cell.angle_alpha   90.00
_cell.angle_beta   90.00
_cell.angle_gamma   90.00
#
_symmetry.space_group_name_H-M   'P 1'
#
loop_
_entity.id
_entity.type
_entity.pdbx_description
1 polymer ?
#
loop_
_entity_poly.entity_id
_entity_poly.type
_entity_poly.pdbx_seq_one_letter_code
_entity_poly.pdbx_strand_id
1 'polypeptide(L)'
;MTEEGPLVVFTPSGRRGRFPQGTSILDAARALGVDLDSVCGGRGICGRCQVVPVEGEFPKHGIVSRSAHVTPFSEPETRYRERSGLAPDRRLGCHARIVGDLLVDVPPDAQIHRQVVRKEAEAREIALDPVVRLCYVEVEPPSLGSARGDLERLLDALARDWGLTGLEVDPHVLPGLQRTLRAGGFAVTAQVHDGGLLTGVWPGFHDRALGVAFDVGSTTVAGHLCDLRTGEVLASAGAMNPQIRFGEDLMSRVSYVMMHPGAAAELTAAVRGCLRELVGALVAEAGAERTDVLEVTLVGNPIMHHLVFGLDPTELGGAPFALATDSALRVPA
;
A
#
# COMPACT_ATOMS: atom_id res chain seq x y z
N MET A 1 10.73 -35.39 -16.31
CA MET A 1 9.38 -34.81 -16.14
C MET A 1 8.39 -35.91 -16.50
N THR A 2 7.72 -36.47 -15.50
CA THR A 2 6.69 -37.49 -15.69
C THR A 2 5.42 -36.84 -16.23
N GLU A 3 4.86 -37.33 -17.33
CA GLU A 3 3.65 -36.78 -17.96
C GLU A 3 2.34 -37.08 -17.17
N GLU A 4 2.37 -37.92 -16.14
CA GLU A 4 1.17 -38.43 -15.45
C GLU A 4 0.94 -37.86 -14.03
N GLY A 5 1.14 -36.55 -13.82
CA GLY A 5 0.95 -35.91 -12.51
C GLY A 5 -0.05 -34.74 -12.54
N PRO A 6 -0.73 -34.44 -11.41
CA PRO A 6 -1.49 -33.21 -11.24
C PRO A 6 -0.73 -31.95 -11.64
N LEU A 7 -1.42 -31.01 -12.29
CA LEU A 7 -0.89 -29.72 -12.68
C LEU A 7 -1.00 -28.73 -11.51
N VAL A 8 0.13 -28.20 -11.09
CA VAL A 8 0.21 -27.19 -10.02
C VAL A 8 0.68 -25.87 -10.61
N VAL A 9 -0.02 -24.79 -10.25
CA VAL A 9 0.26 -23.42 -10.70
C VAL A 9 0.47 -22.53 -9.49
N PHE A 10 1.56 -21.76 -9.47
CA PHE A 10 1.92 -20.87 -8.38
C PHE A 10 1.71 -19.39 -8.73
N THR A 11 0.84 -18.70 -8.01
CA THR A 11 0.69 -17.23 -8.06
C THR A 11 1.47 -16.58 -6.93
N PRO A 12 2.05 -15.37 -7.12
CA PRO A 12 2.03 -14.54 -8.32
C PRO A 12 3.08 -14.91 -9.39
N SER A 13 3.93 -15.91 -9.13
CA SER A 13 5.09 -16.22 -9.99
C SER A 13 4.76 -16.72 -11.40
N GLY A 14 3.52 -17.16 -11.66
CA GLY A 14 3.06 -17.75 -12.91
C GLY A 14 3.68 -19.12 -13.24
N ARG A 15 4.54 -19.66 -12.37
CA ARG A 15 5.26 -20.91 -12.62
C ARG A 15 4.31 -22.10 -12.46
N ARG A 16 4.46 -23.08 -13.34
CA ARG A 16 3.60 -24.28 -13.38
C ARG A 16 4.38 -25.53 -13.74
N GLY A 17 3.93 -26.66 -13.22
CA GLY A 17 4.51 -27.96 -13.50
C GLY A 17 3.61 -29.10 -13.05
N ARG A 18 3.88 -30.30 -13.57
CA ARG A 18 3.21 -31.53 -13.15
C ARG A 18 4.03 -32.25 -12.11
N PHE A 19 3.39 -32.67 -11.02
CA PHE A 19 4.04 -33.36 -9.91
C PHE A 19 3.33 -34.67 -9.57
N PRO A 20 4.05 -35.70 -9.10
CA PRO A 20 3.41 -36.90 -8.57
C PRO A 20 2.49 -36.55 -7.39
N GLN A 21 1.38 -37.29 -7.26
CA GLN A 21 0.55 -37.20 -6.05
C GLN A 21 1.37 -37.50 -4.80
N GLY A 22 1.12 -36.77 -3.72
CA GLY A 22 1.86 -36.84 -2.48
C GLY A 22 3.08 -35.90 -2.41
N THR A 23 3.47 -35.24 -3.51
CA THR A 23 4.53 -34.21 -3.48
C THR A 23 4.11 -33.06 -2.57
N SER A 24 5.01 -32.57 -1.72
CA SER A 24 4.71 -31.41 -0.87
C SER A 24 4.66 -30.13 -1.72
N ILE A 25 3.84 -29.16 -1.34
CA ILE A 25 3.77 -27.87 -2.05
C ILE A 25 5.14 -27.17 -2.01
N LEU A 26 5.90 -27.30 -0.92
CA LEU A 26 7.26 -26.76 -0.80
C LEU A 26 8.23 -27.38 -1.81
N ASP A 27 8.18 -28.70 -2.00
CA ASP A 27 9.06 -29.38 -2.95
C ASP A 27 8.68 -29.05 -4.39
N ALA A 28 7.37 -28.95 -4.68
CA ALA A 28 6.88 -28.49 -5.98
C ALA A 28 7.31 -27.03 -6.26
N ALA A 29 7.23 -26.15 -5.27
CA ALA A 29 7.70 -24.77 -5.37
C ALA A 29 9.20 -24.72 -5.67
N ARG A 30 10.02 -25.48 -4.92
CA ARG A 30 11.48 -25.55 -5.12
C ARG A 30 11.86 -26.08 -6.49
N ALA A 31 11.19 -27.13 -6.98
CA ALA A 31 11.44 -27.70 -8.29
C ALA A 31 11.15 -26.71 -9.43
N LEU A 32 10.16 -25.84 -9.24
CA LEU A 32 9.84 -24.76 -10.18
C LEU A 32 10.67 -23.51 -9.94
N GLY A 33 11.47 -23.43 -8.87
CA GLY A 33 12.16 -22.22 -8.44
C GLY A 33 11.21 -21.09 -8.00
N VAL A 34 10.00 -21.43 -7.56
CA VAL A 34 9.06 -20.51 -6.92
C VAL A 34 9.65 -20.05 -5.59
N ASP A 35 9.47 -18.78 -5.32
CA ASP A 35 10.06 -18.10 -4.18
C ASP A 35 9.30 -18.42 -2.88
N LEU A 36 9.61 -19.56 -2.26
CA LEU A 36 8.96 -20.07 -1.05
C LEU A 36 9.99 -20.58 -0.04
N ASP A 37 10.09 -19.96 1.13
CA ASP A 37 11.13 -20.25 2.13
C ASP A 37 10.81 -21.44 3.06
N SER A 38 11.86 -22.11 3.56
CA SER A 38 11.77 -23.02 4.71
C SER A 38 13.11 -23.15 5.43
N VAL A 39 13.24 -22.48 6.57
CA VAL A 39 14.44 -22.57 7.43
C VAL A 39 14.43 -23.73 8.41
N CYS A 40 13.27 -24.33 8.64
CA CYS A 40 13.15 -25.48 9.52
C CYS A 40 13.38 -26.82 8.79
N GLY A 41 13.70 -26.79 7.50
CA GLY A 41 13.88 -27.99 6.68
C GLY A 41 12.59 -28.82 6.53
N GLY A 42 11.42 -28.17 6.57
CA GLY A 42 10.12 -28.85 6.39
C GLY A 42 9.55 -29.54 7.63
N ARG A 43 9.94 -29.11 8.83
CA ARG A 43 9.47 -29.66 10.12
C ARG A 43 8.17 -29.03 10.66
N GLY A 44 7.58 -28.08 9.94
CA GLY A 44 6.31 -27.45 10.35
C GLY A 44 6.38 -26.52 11.56
N ILE A 45 7.57 -26.02 11.94
CA ILE A 45 7.74 -25.22 13.17
C ILE A 45 7.99 -23.72 12.94
N CYS A 46 8.36 -23.28 11.73
CA CYS A 46 8.78 -21.90 11.46
C CYS A 46 7.76 -21.01 10.74
N GLY A 47 6.74 -21.59 10.12
CA GLY A 47 5.70 -20.84 9.40
C GLY A 47 6.11 -20.11 8.13
N ARG A 48 7.38 -20.14 7.70
CA ARG A 48 7.78 -19.38 6.50
C ARG A 48 7.27 -19.94 5.17
N CYS A 49 6.99 -21.24 5.13
CA CYS A 49 6.44 -21.91 3.95
C CYS A 49 4.91 -21.76 3.84
N GLN A 50 4.33 -20.66 4.33
CA GLN A 50 2.89 -20.45 4.27
C GLN A 50 2.42 -20.28 2.83
N VAL A 51 1.30 -20.92 2.49
CA VAL A 51 0.68 -20.87 1.16
C VAL A 51 -0.84 -20.88 1.29
N VAL A 52 -1.55 -20.38 0.29
CA VAL A 52 -3.01 -20.41 0.22
C VAL A 52 -3.43 -21.25 -0.99
N PRO A 53 -3.96 -22.46 -0.80
CA PRO A 53 -4.61 -23.20 -1.88
C PRO A 53 -5.89 -22.48 -2.29
N VAL A 54 -5.98 -22.05 -3.54
CA VAL A 54 -7.12 -21.27 -4.05
C VAL A 54 -8.13 -22.23 -4.66
N GLU A 55 -9.40 -22.15 -4.24
CA GLU A 55 -10.48 -22.93 -4.83
C GLU A 55 -11.14 -22.18 -6.00
N GLY A 56 -11.48 -22.90 -7.07
CA GLY A 56 -12.17 -22.34 -8.23
C GLY A 56 -11.87 -23.07 -9.53
N GLU A 57 -12.60 -22.69 -10.57
CA GLU A 57 -12.29 -23.07 -11.94
C GLU A 57 -11.43 -21.98 -12.56
N PHE A 58 -10.28 -22.35 -13.13
CA PHE A 58 -9.34 -21.42 -13.73
C PHE A 58 -9.13 -21.74 -15.21
N PRO A 59 -10.06 -21.29 -16.11
CA PRO A 59 -10.01 -21.56 -17.55
C PRO A 59 -8.69 -21.15 -18.20
N LYS A 60 -8.09 -20.02 -17.76
CA LYS A 60 -6.78 -19.52 -18.24
C LYS A 60 -5.65 -20.53 -18.03
N HIS A 61 -5.73 -21.32 -16.96
CA HIS A 61 -4.72 -22.30 -16.59
C HIS A 61 -5.11 -23.74 -16.94
N GLY A 62 -6.35 -23.95 -17.39
CA GLY A 62 -6.88 -25.28 -17.71
C GLY A 62 -6.99 -26.21 -16.51
N ILE A 63 -7.18 -25.66 -15.30
CA ILE A 63 -7.28 -26.43 -14.05
C ILE A 63 -8.55 -26.12 -13.28
N VAL A 64 -9.04 -27.12 -12.54
CA VAL A 64 -10.08 -26.96 -11.52
C VAL A 64 -9.43 -27.27 -10.17
N SER A 65 -9.31 -26.26 -9.33
CA SER A 65 -8.68 -26.36 -8.02
C SER A 65 -9.74 -26.49 -6.93
N ARG A 66 -9.62 -27.50 -6.08
CA ARG A 66 -10.58 -27.82 -5.00
C ARG A 66 -9.82 -28.09 -3.71
N SER A 67 -10.42 -27.85 -2.53
CA SER A 67 -9.84 -28.28 -1.25
C SER A 67 -9.52 -29.77 -1.20
N ALA A 68 -10.29 -30.61 -1.90
CA ALA A 68 -10.03 -32.04 -1.99
C ALA A 68 -8.74 -32.39 -2.76
N HIS A 69 -8.15 -31.45 -3.50
CA HIS A 69 -6.90 -31.65 -4.26
C HIS A 69 -5.64 -31.40 -3.41
N VAL A 70 -5.80 -31.06 -2.14
CA VAL A 70 -4.73 -30.99 -1.14
C VAL A 70 -5.08 -31.90 0.04
N THR A 71 -4.08 -32.48 0.68
CA THR A 71 -4.33 -33.33 1.87
C THR A 71 -4.99 -32.54 3.01
N PRO A 72 -5.74 -33.21 3.90
CA PRO A 72 -6.22 -32.61 5.15
C PRO A 72 -5.09 -31.99 5.99
N PHE A 73 -5.46 -31.16 6.97
CA PHE A 73 -4.49 -30.59 7.91
C PHE A 73 -3.73 -31.71 8.64
N SER A 74 -2.41 -31.68 8.54
CA SER A 74 -1.53 -32.61 9.26
C SER A 74 -1.35 -32.18 10.72
N GLU A 75 -0.89 -33.11 11.57
CA GLU A 75 -0.61 -32.84 13.00
C GLU A 75 0.35 -31.65 13.22
N PRO A 76 1.46 -31.49 12.44
CA PRO A 76 2.33 -30.32 12.55
C PRO A 76 1.64 -29.00 12.19
N GLU A 77 0.74 -29.00 11.19
CA GLU A 77 -0.02 -27.80 10.80
C GLU A 77 -1.00 -27.37 11.90
N THR A 78 -1.71 -28.34 12.48
CA THR A 78 -2.63 -28.10 13.60
C THR A 78 -1.89 -27.53 14.80
N ARG A 79 -0.76 -28.14 15.18
CA ARG A 79 0.08 -27.67 16.29
C ARG A 79 0.65 -26.27 16.05
N TYR A 80 1.06 -25.96 14.82
CA TYR A 80 1.55 -24.62 14.47
C TYR A 80 0.42 -23.58 14.57
N ARG A 81 -0.77 -23.90 14.05
CA ARG A 81 -1.96 -23.05 14.11
C ARG A 81 -2.34 -22.70 15.55
N GLU A 82 -2.35 -23.68 16.44
CA GLU A 82 -2.66 -23.48 17.87
C GLU A 82 -1.63 -22.62 18.60
N ARG A 83 -0.34 -22.77 18.27
CA ARG A 83 0.74 -22.07 18.97
C ARG A 83 0.99 -20.66 18.46
N SER A 84 0.92 -20.45 17.15
CA SER A 84 1.48 -19.27 16.49
C SER A 84 0.46 -18.51 15.63
N GLY A 85 -0.77 -19.01 15.50
CA GLY A 85 -1.83 -18.38 14.72
C GLY A 85 -1.60 -18.53 13.22
N LEU A 86 -2.23 -19.53 12.60
CA LEU A 86 -2.29 -19.68 11.14
C LEU A 86 -3.67 -19.21 10.67
N ALA A 87 -3.72 -18.33 9.68
CA ALA A 87 -4.99 -17.89 9.10
C ALA A 87 -5.79 -19.09 8.55
N PRO A 88 -7.14 -19.04 8.58
CA PRO A 88 -7.98 -20.21 8.28
C PRO A 88 -7.82 -20.76 6.86
N ASP A 89 -7.44 -19.89 5.92
CA ASP A 89 -7.18 -20.18 4.51
C ASP A 89 -5.71 -20.57 4.21
N ARG A 90 -4.81 -20.41 5.18
CA ARG A 90 -3.38 -20.69 5.01
C ARG A 90 -3.03 -22.12 5.42
N ARG A 91 -2.10 -22.71 4.67
CA ARG A 91 -1.50 -24.03 4.88
C ARG A 91 0.01 -23.92 5.02
N LEU A 92 0.66 -24.92 5.64
CA LEU A 92 2.12 -25.02 5.61
C LEU A 92 2.51 -25.85 4.39
N GLY A 93 3.13 -25.22 3.40
CA GLY A 93 3.53 -25.85 2.14
C GLY A 93 4.49 -27.04 2.32
N CYS A 94 5.22 -27.11 3.43
CA CYS A 94 6.07 -28.27 3.75
C CYS A 94 5.31 -29.54 4.16
N HIS A 95 4.05 -29.43 4.59
CA HIS A 95 3.23 -30.56 5.01
C HIS A 95 1.98 -30.76 4.16
N ALA A 96 1.46 -29.70 3.53
CA ALA A 96 0.40 -29.80 2.55
C ALA A 96 0.91 -30.56 1.31
N ARG A 97 0.25 -31.67 0.97
CA ARG A 97 0.61 -32.53 -0.16
C ARG A 97 -0.43 -32.44 -1.27
N ILE A 98 0.06 -32.47 -2.50
CA ILE A 98 -0.73 -32.36 -3.74
C ILE A 98 -1.41 -33.71 -4.02
N VAL A 99 -2.71 -33.70 -4.25
CA VAL A 99 -3.52 -34.89 -4.59
C VAL A 99 -4.21 -34.72 -5.95
N GLY A 100 -4.53 -33.49 -6.35
CA GLY A 100 -5.11 -33.15 -7.65
C GLY A 100 -4.61 -31.80 -8.15
N ASP A 101 -5.17 -31.31 -9.26
CA ASP A 101 -4.76 -30.05 -9.87
C ASP A 101 -5.00 -28.88 -8.89
N LEU A 102 -4.02 -27.99 -8.74
CA LEU A 102 -4.02 -27.02 -7.66
C LEU A 102 -3.48 -25.66 -8.10
N LEU A 103 -4.24 -24.62 -7.79
CA LEU A 103 -3.75 -23.25 -7.80
C LEU A 103 -3.27 -22.89 -6.40
N VAL A 104 -2.01 -22.47 -6.28
CA VAL A 104 -1.38 -22.13 -5.00
C VAL A 104 -0.95 -20.67 -5.04
N ASP A 105 -1.50 -19.86 -4.14
CA ASP A 105 -1.04 -18.51 -3.92
C ASP A 105 0.06 -18.49 -2.84
N VAL A 106 1.19 -17.87 -3.18
CA VAL A 106 2.33 -17.68 -2.29
C VAL A 106 2.26 -16.25 -1.75
N PRO A 107 1.86 -16.07 -0.48
CA PRO A 107 1.66 -14.74 0.07
C PRO A 107 3.00 -13.98 0.18
N PRO A 108 3.00 -12.64 0.11
CA PRO A 108 4.23 -11.85 0.05
C PRO A 108 5.17 -12.05 1.25
N ASP A 109 4.63 -12.39 2.43
CA ASP A 109 5.40 -12.67 3.65
C ASP A 109 6.16 -14.02 3.62
N ALA A 110 5.82 -14.90 2.68
CA ALA A 110 6.46 -16.21 2.49
C ALA A 110 7.52 -16.25 1.37
N GLN A 111 7.66 -15.16 0.61
CA GLN A 111 8.61 -15.03 -0.51
C GLN A 111 10.01 -14.63 -0.01
N ILE A 112 11.06 -15.39 -0.38
CA ILE A 112 12.46 -15.18 0.09
C ILE A 112 13.01 -13.88 -0.50
N HIS A 113 12.72 -13.63 -1.77
CA HIS A 113 13.04 -12.40 -2.47
C HIS A 113 11.84 -11.48 -2.35
N ARG A 114 11.72 -10.82 -1.19
CA ARG A 114 11.14 -9.48 -1.18
C ARG A 114 11.97 -8.71 -2.21
N GLN A 115 11.46 -8.53 -3.43
CA GLN A 115 12.06 -7.64 -4.40
C GLN A 115 11.90 -6.23 -3.82
N VAL A 116 12.77 -5.91 -2.86
CA VAL A 116 13.01 -4.56 -2.42
C VAL A 116 13.75 -3.94 -3.59
N VAL A 117 12.99 -3.42 -4.55
CA VAL A 117 13.55 -2.55 -5.58
C VAL A 117 13.97 -1.28 -4.85
N ARG A 118 15.16 -1.29 -4.26
CA ARG A 118 15.86 -0.10 -3.81
C ARG A 118 16.49 0.52 -5.05
N LYS A 119 15.69 1.26 -5.81
CA LYS A 119 16.29 2.33 -6.62
C LYS A 119 16.68 3.39 -5.61
N GLU A 120 17.95 3.44 -5.26
CA GLU A 120 18.48 4.57 -4.49
C GLU A 120 18.16 5.85 -5.26
N ALA A 121 17.62 6.85 -4.57
CA ALA A 121 17.35 8.14 -5.19
C ALA A 121 18.69 8.76 -5.58
N GLU A 122 18.91 9.00 -6.87
CA GLU A 122 20.07 9.76 -7.33
C GLU A 122 19.93 11.19 -6.83
N ALA A 123 20.88 11.65 -6.00
CA ALA A 123 20.90 13.00 -5.47
C ALA A 123 21.01 14.02 -6.62
N ARG A 124 19.91 14.72 -6.90
CA ARG A 124 19.89 15.90 -7.76
C ARG A 124 19.70 17.12 -6.88
N GLU A 125 20.43 18.19 -7.17
CA GLU A 125 20.14 19.49 -6.53
C GLU A 125 18.78 19.97 -7.03
N ILE A 126 17.79 19.97 -6.13
CA ILE A 126 16.43 20.45 -6.38
C ILE A 126 16.25 21.71 -5.54
N ALA A 127 15.84 22.81 -6.17
CA ALA A 127 15.39 23.99 -5.43
C ALA A 127 14.08 23.64 -4.72
N LEU A 128 14.07 23.71 -3.39
CA LEU A 128 12.93 23.33 -2.58
C LEU A 128 11.88 24.44 -2.59
N ASP A 129 10.72 24.13 -3.16
CA ASP A 129 9.49 24.91 -3.00
C ASP A 129 8.37 23.96 -2.57
N PRO A 130 8.36 23.54 -1.28
CA PRO A 130 7.40 22.56 -0.81
C PRO A 130 5.98 23.16 -0.83
N VAL A 131 5.03 22.38 -1.34
CA VAL A 131 3.61 22.75 -1.37
C VAL A 131 3.03 22.93 0.04
N VAL A 132 3.62 22.27 1.03
CA VAL A 132 3.24 22.40 2.44
C VAL A 132 4.23 23.30 3.18
N ARG A 133 3.71 24.28 3.91
CA ARG A 133 4.48 25.14 4.83
C ARG A 133 3.96 25.00 6.25
N LEU A 134 4.88 24.90 7.20
CA LEU A 134 4.59 24.93 8.64
C LEU A 134 4.87 26.34 9.17
N CYS A 135 3.82 26.99 9.67
CA CYS A 135 3.84 28.36 10.15
C CYS A 135 3.61 28.38 11.66
N TYR A 136 4.66 28.63 12.43
CA TYR A 136 4.53 28.87 13.87
C TYR A 136 3.98 30.29 14.10
N VAL A 137 2.97 30.41 14.96
CA VAL A 137 2.33 31.68 15.33
C VAL A 137 1.90 31.69 16.79
N GLU A 138 1.91 32.88 17.39
CA GLU A 138 1.32 33.14 18.69
C GLU A 138 -0.04 33.83 18.50
N VAL A 139 -1.09 33.14 18.92
CA VAL A 139 -2.48 33.59 18.78
C VAL A 139 -2.88 34.37 20.03
N GLU A 140 -3.59 35.48 19.84
CA GLU A 140 -4.09 36.24 20.98
C GLU A 140 -5.09 35.40 21.80
N PRO A 141 -4.93 35.31 23.15
CA PRO A 141 -5.92 34.66 24.00
C PRO A 141 -7.28 35.36 23.93
N PRO A 142 -8.40 34.64 24.14
CA PRO A 142 -9.71 35.27 24.21
C PRO A 142 -9.78 36.23 25.40
N SER A 143 -10.36 37.41 25.19
CA SER A 143 -10.50 38.45 26.22
C SER A 143 -11.93 38.98 26.27
N LEU A 144 -12.35 39.49 27.43
CA LEU A 144 -13.70 40.06 27.60
C LEU A 144 -13.97 41.27 26.67
N GLY A 145 -12.91 41.95 26.21
CA GLY A 145 -13.00 43.10 25.31
C GLY A 145 -13.09 42.76 23.82
N SER A 146 -13.00 41.48 23.44
CA SER A 146 -12.99 41.03 22.04
C SER A 146 -13.82 39.76 21.86
N ALA A 147 -14.92 39.85 21.11
CA ALA A 147 -15.82 38.74 20.86
C ALA A 147 -15.39 37.83 19.68
N ARG A 148 -14.11 37.86 19.29
CA ARG A 148 -13.61 37.19 18.08
C ARG A 148 -13.41 35.69 18.29
N GLY A 149 -13.73 34.90 17.26
CA GLY A 149 -13.63 33.44 17.30
C GLY A 149 -12.18 32.93 17.27
N ASP A 150 -11.96 31.71 17.77
CA ASP A 150 -10.62 31.09 17.83
C ASP A 150 -9.98 30.96 16.43
N LEU A 151 -10.78 30.67 15.39
CA LEU A 151 -10.30 30.61 14.01
C LEU A 151 -9.88 31.99 13.48
N GLU A 152 -10.68 33.01 13.74
CA GLU A 152 -10.41 34.38 13.27
C GLU A 152 -9.10 34.90 13.86
N ARG A 153 -8.86 34.66 15.15
CA ARG A 153 -7.61 35.05 15.81
C ARG A 153 -6.39 34.28 15.27
N LEU A 154 -6.56 33.00 14.89
CA LEU A 154 -5.51 32.23 14.24
C LEU A 154 -5.18 32.80 12.84
N LEU A 155 -6.20 33.07 12.02
CA LEU A 155 -6.02 33.62 10.68
C LEU A 155 -5.34 35.00 10.73
N ASP A 156 -5.70 35.84 11.69
CA ASP A 156 -5.05 37.12 11.92
C ASP A 156 -3.57 36.98 12.29
N ALA A 157 -3.23 35.99 13.13
CA ALA A 157 -1.83 35.72 13.48
C ALA A 157 -1.03 35.27 12.26
N LEU A 158 -1.60 34.40 11.41
CA LEU A 158 -0.99 33.97 10.15
C LEU A 158 -0.83 35.13 9.15
N ALA A 159 -1.82 36.02 9.06
CA ALA A 159 -1.74 37.21 8.22
C ALA A 159 -0.66 38.17 8.71
N ARG A 160 -0.56 38.41 10.02
CA ARG A 160 0.45 39.29 10.63
C ARG A 160 1.87 38.79 10.45
N ASP A 161 2.12 37.52 10.79
CA ASP A 161 3.47 37.01 10.96
C ASP A 161 4.03 36.38 9.67
N TRP A 162 3.15 35.87 8.80
CA TRP A 162 3.52 35.18 7.56
C TRP A 162 2.99 35.86 6.29
N GLY A 163 2.19 36.92 6.40
CA GLY A 163 1.58 37.61 5.26
C GLY A 163 0.51 36.78 4.54
N LEU A 164 0.01 35.70 5.18
CA LEU A 164 -0.96 34.80 4.59
C LEU A 164 -2.38 35.31 4.83
N THR A 165 -2.98 35.90 3.81
CA THR A 165 -4.35 36.47 3.86
C THR A 165 -5.30 35.70 2.96
N GLY A 166 -6.58 35.61 3.34
CA GLY A 166 -7.60 34.97 2.51
C GLY A 166 -7.48 33.44 2.45
N LEU A 167 -6.91 32.83 3.49
CA LEU A 167 -6.80 31.37 3.58
C LEU A 167 -8.19 30.73 3.66
N GLU A 168 -8.40 29.71 2.83
CA GLU A 168 -9.45 28.73 3.03
C GLU A 168 -9.07 27.81 4.20
N VAL A 169 -10.07 27.22 4.85
CA VAL A 169 -9.86 26.37 6.03
C VAL A 169 -10.53 25.03 5.77
N ASP A 170 -9.74 23.96 5.82
CA ASP A 170 -10.29 22.62 5.75
C ASP A 170 -11.23 22.39 6.96
N PRO A 171 -12.51 22.04 6.74
CA PRO A 171 -13.47 21.80 7.82
C PRO A 171 -13.00 20.78 8.85
N HIS A 172 -12.09 19.86 8.50
CA HIS A 172 -11.52 18.88 9.43
C HIS A 172 -10.70 19.51 10.57
N VAL A 173 -10.15 20.71 10.37
CA VAL A 173 -9.35 21.41 11.39
C VAL A 173 -10.23 21.94 12.53
N LEU A 174 -11.47 22.35 12.22
CA LEU A 174 -12.33 23.11 13.13
C LEU A 174 -12.69 22.38 14.44
N PRO A 175 -13.06 21.07 14.43
CA PRO A 175 -13.43 20.36 15.65
C PRO A 175 -12.30 20.28 16.69
N GLY A 176 -11.03 20.29 16.25
CA GLY A 176 -9.86 20.19 17.13
C GLY A 176 -9.28 21.53 17.56
N LEU A 177 -9.55 22.60 16.81
CA LEU A 177 -8.86 23.88 16.90
C LEU A 177 -8.79 24.46 18.32
N GLN A 178 -9.93 24.53 19.01
CA GLN A 178 -10.01 25.13 20.36
C GLN A 178 -9.14 24.38 21.38
N ARG A 179 -9.10 23.05 21.29
CA ARG A 179 -8.31 22.18 22.16
C ARG A 179 -6.83 22.38 21.86
N THR A 180 -6.46 22.40 20.59
CA THR A 180 -5.09 22.59 20.14
C THR A 180 -4.52 23.93 20.59
N LEU A 181 -5.25 25.03 20.39
CA LEU A 181 -4.83 26.37 20.84
C LEU A 181 -4.57 26.41 22.34
N ARG A 182 -5.48 25.85 23.15
CA ARG A 182 -5.32 25.84 24.61
C ARG A 182 -4.18 24.95 25.08
N ALA A 183 -3.99 23.79 24.46
CA ALA A 183 -2.89 22.87 24.79
C ALA A 183 -1.52 23.50 24.51
N GLY A 184 -1.42 24.35 23.47
CA GLY A 184 -0.20 25.09 23.16
C GLY A 184 -0.03 26.41 23.93
N GLY A 185 -0.92 26.76 24.86
CA GLY A 185 -0.88 28.07 25.52
C GLY A 185 -1.06 29.23 24.53
N PHE A 186 -1.83 29.01 23.47
CA PHE A 186 -2.03 29.87 22.30
C PHE A 186 -0.81 30.06 21.39
N ALA A 187 0.29 29.33 21.62
CA ALA A 187 1.32 29.11 20.61
C ALA A 187 1.00 27.83 19.82
N VAL A 188 0.97 27.92 18.49
CA VAL A 188 0.65 26.78 17.61
C VAL A 188 1.47 26.80 16.33
N THR A 189 1.58 25.64 15.69
CA THR A 189 2.09 25.51 14.32
C THR A 189 0.94 25.15 13.40
N ALA A 190 0.72 25.95 12.36
CA ALA A 190 -0.30 25.75 11.34
C ALA A 190 0.33 25.18 10.05
N GLN A 191 -0.32 24.17 9.47
CA GLN A 191 0.00 23.67 8.13
C GLN A 191 -0.79 24.44 7.08
N VAL A 192 -0.08 25.09 6.16
CA VAL A 192 -0.68 25.76 5.01
C VAL A 192 -0.24 25.06 3.74
N HIS A 193 -1.20 24.55 2.99
CA HIS A 193 -1.02 23.90 1.70
C HIS A 193 -1.22 24.91 0.55
N ASP A 194 -0.29 24.92 -0.40
CA ASP A 194 -0.23 25.75 -1.61
C ASP A 194 -0.44 27.26 -1.34
N GLY A 195 -0.05 27.71 -0.14
CA GLY A 195 -0.21 29.09 0.31
C GLY A 195 -1.66 29.56 0.51
N GLY A 196 -2.66 28.70 0.33
CA GLY A 196 -4.07 29.09 0.28
C GLY A 196 -5.02 28.30 1.19
N LEU A 197 -4.61 27.14 1.71
CA LEU A 197 -5.49 26.26 2.47
C LEU A 197 -4.85 25.85 3.80
N LEU A 198 -5.53 26.16 4.92
CA LEU A 198 -5.16 25.68 6.25
C LEU A 198 -5.67 24.24 6.43
N THR A 199 -4.76 23.28 6.51
CA THR A 199 -5.08 21.84 6.54
C THR A 199 -4.76 21.15 7.87
N GLY A 200 -3.99 21.78 8.75
CA GLY A 200 -3.56 21.18 10.03
C GLY A 200 -3.10 22.20 11.05
N VAL A 201 -3.24 21.87 12.35
CA VAL A 201 -2.76 22.71 13.46
C VAL A 201 -2.29 21.81 14.62
N TRP A 202 -1.09 22.08 15.14
CA TRP A 202 -0.50 21.41 16.31
C TRP A 202 -0.22 22.39 17.45
N PRO A 203 -0.27 21.93 18.72
CA PRO A 203 0.09 22.77 19.85
C PRO A 203 1.60 23.01 19.89
N GLY A 204 2.01 24.25 20.14
CA GLY A 204 3.42 24.64 20.23
C GLY A 204 4.16 24.56 18.89
N PHE A 205 5.48 24.38 18.97
CA PHE A 205 6.36 24.27 17.82
C PHE A 205 6.36 22.84 17.26
N HIS A 206 6.11 22.71 15.96
CA HIS A 206 6.16 21.46 15.22
C HIS A 206 6.98 21.67 13.94
N ASP A 207 8.04 20.90 13.74
CA ASP A 207 8.99 21.10 12.64
C ASP A 207 9.10 19.92 11.68
N ARG A 208 8.37 18.83 11.94
CA ARG A 208 8.34 17.66 11.08
C ARG A 208 7.30 17.82 9.98
N ALA A 209 7.77 17.91 8.74
CA ALA A 209 6.92 17.90 7.57
C ALA A 209 7.46 16.83 6.62
N LEU A 210 6.83 15.66 6.60
CA LEU A 210 7.22 14.58 5.72
C LEU A 210 6.26 14.45 4.55
N GLY A 211 6.76 13.98 3.42
CA GLY A 211 5.96 13.63 2.26
C GLY A 211 6.34 12.26 1.73
N VAL A 212 5.41 11.60 1.04
CA VAL A 212 5.70 10.32 0.37
C VAL A 212 5.50 10.46 -1.14
N ALA A 213 6.54 10.14 -1.89
CA ALA A 213 6.48 10.03 -3.34
C ALA A 213 6.33 8.55 -3.74
N PHE A 214 5.27 8.23 -4.47
CA PHE A 214 4.98 6.88 -4.95
C PHE A 214 5.09 6.77 -6.47
N ASP A 215 5.84 5.79 -6.95
CA ASP A 215 5.78 5.29 -8.33
C ASP A 215 4.96 4.00 -8.37
N VAL A 216 3.75 4.11 -8.91
CA VAL A 216 2.77 3.03 -8.99
C VAL A 216 2.88 2.33 -10.34
N GLY A 217 3.85 1.44 -10.44
CA GLY A 217 4.05 0.59 -11.61
C GLY A 217 3.05 -0.58 -11.69
N SER A 218 2.99 -1.20 -12.87
CA SER A 218 2.17 -2.40 -13.09
C SER A 218 2.68 -3.58 -12.25
N THR A 219 3.99 -3.81 -12.19
CA THR A 219 4.61 -4.94 -11.46
C THR A 219 5.12 -4.55 -10.08
N THR A 220 5.59 -3.32 -9.91
CA THR A 220 6.23 -2.84 -8.69
C THR A 220 5.63 -1.51 -8.27
N VAL A 221 5.40 -1.34 -6.97
CA VAL A 221 5.09 -0.05 -6.36
C VAL A 221 6.28 0.35 -5.50
N ALA A 222 6.84 1.52 -5.76
CA ALA A 222 7.95 2.09 -5.00
C ALA A 222 7.47 3.33 -4.24
N GLY A 223 7.95 3.52 -3.02
CA GLY A 223 7.66 4.67 -2.18
C GLY A 223 8.93 5.25 -1.56
N HIS A 224 9.04 6.56 -1.56
CA HIS A 224 10.14 7.31 -0.95
C HIS A 224 9.56 8.30 0.06
N LEU A 225 10.00 8.21 1.32
CA LEU A 225 9.66 9.16 2.36
C LEU A 225 10.70 10.27 2.34
N CYS A 226 10.24 11.51 2.21
CA CYS A 226 11.08 12.68 2.08
C CYS A 226 10.79 13.67 3.22
N ASP A 227 11.83 14.33 3.71
CA ASP A 227 11.69 15.55 4.49
C ASP A 227 11.36 16.72 3.54
N LEU A 228 10.21 17.36 3.72
CA LEU A 228 9.74 18.44 2.84
C LEU A 228 10.52 19.74 3.02
N ARG A 229 11.24 19.91 4.13
CA ARG A 229 12.06 21.10 4.39
C ARG A 229 13.44 21.00 3.78
N THR A 230 14.02 19.79 3.79
CA THR A 230 15.40 19.56 3.32
C THR A 230 15.46 18.87 1.97
N GLY A 231 14.37 18.25 1.51
CA GLY A 231 14.32 17.41 0.32
C GLY A 231 15.00 16.06 0.49
N GLU A 232 15.51 15.74 1.68
CA GLU A 232 16.23 14.49 1.94
C GLU A 232 15.29 13.30 1.90
N VAL A 233 15.70 12.22 1.23
CA VAL A 233 14.98 10.95 1.25
C VAL A 233 15.38 10.18 2.51
N LEU A 234 14.46 10.12 3.48
CA LEU A 234 14.67 9.49 4.79
C LEU A 234 14.55 7.96 4.74
N ALA A 235 13.67 7.44 3.88
CA ALA A 235 13.45 6.00 3.72
C ALA A 235 12.96 5.68 2.31
N SER A 236 13.24 4.46 1.85
CA SER A 236 12.80 3.96 0.55
C SER A 236 12.35 2.51 0.65
N ALA A 237 11.15 2.22 0.14
CA ALA A 237 10.55 0.89 0.19
C ALA A 237 9.91 0.54 -1.15
N GLY A 238 9.90 -0.75 -1.47
CA GLY A 238 9.26 -1.28 -2.66
C GLY A 238 8.49 -2.55 -2.35
N ALA A 239 7.41 -2.77 -3.09
CA ALA A 239 6.61 -3.99 -3.03
C ALA A 239 6.18 -4.42 -4.44
N MET A 240 5.97 -5.72 -4.61
CA MET A 240 5.28 -6.22 -5.79
C MET A 240 3.85 -5.70 -5.79
N ASN A 241 3.36 -5.23 -6.93
CA ASN A 241 2.01 -4.74 -7.04
C ASN A 241 1.02 -5.91 -6.83
N PRO A 242 0.20 -5.89 -5.77
CA PRO A 242 -0.67 -7.02 -5.43
C PRO A 242 -1.78 -7.26 -6.45
N GLN A 243 -2.00 -6.32 -7.38
CA GLN A 243 -2.94 -6.48 -8.48
C GLN A 243 -2.49 -7.53 -9.50
N ILE A 244 -1.23 -7.97 -9.45
CA ILE A 244 -0.70 -9.00 -10.35
C ILE A 244 -1.53 -10.31 -10.32
N ARG A 245 -2.18 -10.61 -9.19
CA ARG A 245 -3.07 -11.77 -9.02
C ARG A 245 -4.33 -11.70 -9.90
N PHE A 246 -4.75 -10.49 -10.29
CA PHE A 246 -5.92 -10.26 -11.15
C PHE A 246 -5.52 -10.08 -12.62
N GLY A 247 -4.22 -9.96 -12.90
CA GLY A 247 -3.67 -9.75 -14.23
C GLY A 247 -2.20 -9.39 -14.19
N GLU A 248 -1.38 -10.16 -14.90
CA GLU A 248 0.08 -10.00 -14.95
C GLU A 248 0.50 -8.69 -15.62
N ASP A 249 -0.25 -8.27 -16.64
CA ASP A 249 -0.07 -7.03 -17.38
C ASP A 249 -1.30 -6.10 -17.27
N LEU A 250 -1.16 -4.86 -17.73
CA LEU A 250 -2.20 -3.84 -17.67
C LEU A 250 -3.49 -4.26 -18.41
N MET A 251 -3.38 -4.82 -19.62
CA MET A 251 -4.54 -5.16 -20.44
C MET A 251 -5.30 -6.36 -19.86
N SER A 252 -4.59 -7.31 -19.27
CA SER A 252 -5.19 -8.45 -18.58
C SER A 252 -5.98 -8.00 -17.35
N ARG A 253 -5.56 -6.93 -16.65
CA ARG A 253 -6.33 -6.33 -15.55
C ARG A 253 -7.58 -5.61 -16.03
N VAL A 254 -7.47 -4.85 -17.12
CA VAL A 254 -8.65 -4.21 -17.73
C VAL A 254 -9.66 -5.28 -18.16
N SER A 255 -9.17 -6.35 -18.80
CA SER A 255 -10.01 -7.49 -19.19
C SER A 255 -10.66 -8.17 -17.98
N TYR A 256 -9.93 -8.31 -16.86
CA TYR A 256 -10.48 -8.85 -15.61
C TYR A 256 -11.64 -7.99 -15.09
N VAL A 257 -11.48 -6.66 -15.10
CA VAL A 257 -12.56 -5.72 -14.72
C VAL A 257 -13.77 -5.85 -15.66
N MET A 258 -13.54 -5.93 -16.97
CA MET A 258 -14.62 -6.11 -17.95
C MET A 258 -15.41 -7.41 -17.77
N MET A 259 -14.73 -8.49 -17.38
CA MET A 259 -15.35 -9.81 -17.22
C MET A 259 -16.01 -10.02 -15.85
N HIS A 260 -15.63 -9.25 -14.83
CA HIS A 260 -16.08 -9.45 -13.45
C HIS A 260 -16.65 -8.16 -12.86
N PRO A 261 -17.99 -8.02 -12.84
CA PRO A 261 -18.64 -6.87 -12.22
C PRO A 261 -18.16 -6.64 -10.77
N GLY A 262 -17.71 -5.44 -10.45
CA GLY A 262 -17.19 -5.07 -9.12
C GLY A 262 -15.68 -5.26 -8.94
N ALA A 263 -14.98 -5.93 -9.86
CA ALA A 263 -13.54 -6.17 -9.76
C ALA A 263 -12.69 -4.87 -9.70
N ALA A 264 -13.15 -3.77 -10.28
CA ALA A 264 -12.44 -2.48 -10.17
C ALA A 264 -12.23 -2.06 -8.70
N ALA A 265 -13.21 -2.31 -7.83
CA ALA A 265 -13.10 -2.03 -6.40
C ALA A 265 -12.08 -2.94 -5.71
N GLU A 266 -11.98 -4.22 -6.11
CA GLU A 266 -10.99 -5.17 -5.60
C GLU A 266 -9.56 -4.74 -5.97
N LEU A 267 -9.34 -4.36 -7.24
CA LEU A 267 -8.04 -3.86 -7.70
C LEU A 267 -7.67 -2.55 -7.00
N THR A 268 -8.63 -1.66 -6.78
CA THR A 268 -8.46 -0.41 -6.03
C THR A 268 -8.07 -0.69 -4.58
N ALA A 269 -8.79 -1.59 -3.91
CA ALA A 269 -8.49 -1.98 -2.53
C ALA A 269 -7.11 -2.61 -2.40
N ALA A 270 -6.71 -3.44 -3.37
CA ALA A 270 -5.40 -4.08 -3.39
C ALA A 270 -4.27 -3.04 -3.50
N VAL A 271 -4.33 -2.09 -4.43
CA VAL A 271 -3.26 -1.09 -4.59
C VAL A 271 -3.23 -0.10 -3.41
N ARG A 272 -4.39 0.35 -2.91
CA ARG A 272 -4.45 1.22 -1.72
C ARG A 272 -3.95 0.52 -0.46
N GLY A 273 -4.19 -0.79 -0.34
CA GLY A 273 -3.62 -1.62 0.72
C GLY A 273 -2.09 -1.63 0.69
N CYS A 274 -1.51 -1.87 -0.50
CA CYS A 274 -0.06 -1.83 -0.71
C CYS A 274 0.54 -0.46 -0.35
N LEU A 275 -0.07 0.63 -0.81
CA LEU A 275 0.38 1.99 -0.48
C LEU A 275 0.38 2.22 1.05
N ARG A 276 -0.69 1.81 1.74
CA ARG A 276 -0.80 1.95 3.21
C ARG A 276 0.28 1.16 3.96
N GLU A 277 0.57 -0.05 3.50
CA GLU A 277 1.64 -0.90 4.06
C GLU A 277 3.02 -0.26 3.83
N LEU A 278 3.27 0.26 2.63
CA LEU A 278 4.51 0.97 2.30
C LEU A 278 4.68 2.22 3.15
N VAL A 279 3.66 3.07 3.32
CA VAL A 279 3.73 4.23 4.25
C VAL A 279 4.10 3.75 5.65
N GLY A 280 3.45 2.68 6.14
CA GLY A 280 3.77 2.12 7.46
C GLY A 280 5.23 1.68 7.61
N ALA A 281 5.78 1.01 6.60
CA ALA A 281 7.17 0.58 6.59
C ALA A 281 8.14 1.77 6.55
N LEU A 282 7.85 2.76 5.69
CA LEU A 282 8.67 3.95 5.51
C LEU A 282 8.78 4.79 6.79
N VAL A 283 7.65 5.10 7.43
CA VAL A 283 7.67 5.90 8.67
C VAL A 283 8.33 5.14 9.82
N ALA A 284 8.15 3.82 9.89
CA ALA A 284 8.81 2.99 10.89
C ALA A 284 10.34 2.97 10.70
N GLU A 285 10.83 2.90 9.46
CA GLU A 285 12.27 2.95 9.14
C GLU A 285 12.87 4.32 9.49
N ALA A 286 12.13 5.40 9.28
CA ALA A 286 12.57 6.76 9.60
C ALA A 286 12.35 7.20 11.06
N GLY A 287 11.76 6.35 11.92
CA GLY A 287 11.42 6.74 13.29
C GLY A 287 10.42 7.90 13.36
N ALA A 288 9.46 7.91 12.44
CA ALA A 288 8.40 8.92 12.32
C ALA A 288 7.01 8.29 12.52
N GLU A 289 6.01 9.13 12.73
CA GLU A 289 4.61 8.71 12.81
C GLU A 289 3.90 8.97 11.48
N ARG A 290 2.79 8.25 11.23
CA ARG A 290 1.98 8.49 10.02
C ARG A 290 1.40 9.90 9.97
N THR A 291 1.17 10.51 11.13
CA THR A 291 0.70 11.88 11.29
C THR A 291 1.74 12.93 10.91
N ASP A 292 3.01 12.55 10.79
CA ASP A 292 4.08 13.43 10.29
C ASP A 292 4.08 13.50 8.75
N VAL A 293 3.35 12.60 8.06
CA VAL A 293 3.21 12.61 6.60
C VAL A 293 2.10 13.56 6.20
N LEU A 294 2.48 14.72 5.68
CA LEU A 294 1.59 15.84 5.37
C LEU A 294 1.20 15.91 3.89
N GLU A 295 1.95 15.23 3.01
CA GLU A 295 1.76 15.27 1.56
C GLU A 295 2.04 13.89 0.94
N VAL A 296 1.26 13.50 -0.07
CA VAL A 296 1.51 12.27 -0.83
C VAL A 296 1.37 12.56 -2.31
N THR A 297 2.45 12.34 -3.06
CA THR A 297 2.45 12.43 -4.52
C THR A 297 2.46 11.04 -5.12
N LEU A 298 1.51 10.75 -6.01
CA LEU A 298 1.38 9.47 -6.71
C LEU A 298 1.60 9.70 -8.21
N VAL A 299 2.52 8.93 -8.79
CA VAL A 299 2.69 8.84 -10.25
C VAL A 299 2.45 7.42 -10.71
N GLY A 300 1.92 7.26 -11.91
CA GLY A 300 1.66 5.97 -12.51
C GLY A 300 1.15 6.14 -13.94
N ASN A 301 1.18 5.06 -14.72
CA ASN A 301 0.51 5.08 -16.02
C ASN A 301 -1.01 5.23 -15.85
N PRO A 302 -1.77 5.60 -16.90
CA PRO A 302 -3.19 5.94 -16.78
C PRO A 302 -4.06 4.84 -16.15
N ILE A 303 -3.81 3.55 -16.45
CA ILE A 303 -4.57 2.45 -15.85
C ILE A 303 -4.30 2.37 -14.35
N MET A 304 -3.03 2.50 -13.93
CA MET A 304 -2.66 2.48 -12.51
C MET A 304 -3.21 3.69 -11.76
N HIS A 305 -3.16 4.87 -12.37
CA HIS A 305 -3.77 6.08 -11.84
C HIS A 305 -5.27 5.86 -11.59
N HIS A 306 -6.02 5.40 -12.59
CA HIS A 306 -7.46 5.15 -12.47
C HIS A 306 -7.77 4.17 -11.36
N LEU A 307 -7.07 3.04 -11.30
CA LEU A 307 -7.27 2.04 -10.25
C LEU A 307 -6.92 2.57 -8.85
N VAL A 308 -5.90 3.43 -8.69
CA VAL A 308 -5.61 4.04 -7.37
C VAL A 308 -6.74 4.97 -6.94
N PHE A 309 -7.32 5.73 -7.86
CA PHE A 309 -8.43 6.65 -7.58
C PHE A 309 -9.82 5.99 -7.54
N GLY A 310 -9.91 4.70 -7.86
CA GLY A 310 -11.20 3.99 -7.92
C GLY A 310 -12.00 4.29 -9.18
N LEU A 311 -11.35 4.81 -10.21
CA LEU A 311 -11.93 5.03 -11.53
C LEU A 311 -11.89 3.71 -12.33
N ASP A 312 -12.98 3.42 -13.04
CA ASP A 312 -13.08 2.24 -13.89
C ASP A 312 -12.13 2.36 -15.10
N PRO A 313 -11.17 1.44 -15.30
CA PRO A 313 -10.24 1.51 -16.42
C PRO A 313 -10.80 0.87 -17.71
N THR A 314 -12.04 0.39 -17.75
CA THR A 314 -12.63 -0.33 -18.89
C THR A 314 -12.48 0.41 -20.22
N GLU A 315 -12.72 1.73 -20.24
CA GLU A 315 -12.61 2.56 -21.45
C GLU A 315 -11.16 2.72 -21.96
N LEU A 316 -10.16 2.34 -21.17
CA LEU A 316 -8.75 2.31 -21.58
C LEU A 316 -8.38 0.98 -22.28
N GLY A 317 -9.28 -0.02 -22.27
CA GLY A 317 -9.08 -1.32 -22.91
C GLY A 317 -9.47 -1.36 -24.39
N GLY A 318 -10.29 -0.41 -24.85
CA GLY A 318 -10.80 -0.34 -26.21
C GLY A 318 -10.60 1.03 -26.83
N ALA A 319 -10.43 1.08 -28.16
CA ALA A 319 -10.36 2.35 -28.88
C ALA A 319 -11.67 3.15 -28.64
N PRO A 320 -11.61 4.46 -28.34
CA PRO A 320 -10.45 5.36 -28.50
C PRO A 320 -9.57 5.56 -27.26
N PHE A 321 -9.59 4.64 -26.29
CA PHE A 321 -8.80 4.69 -25.04
C PHE A 321 -9.16 5.91 -24.17
N ALA A 322 -10.46 6.14 -23.98
CA ALA A 322 -10.95 7.36 -23.35
C ALA A 322 -10.64 7.40 -21.85
N LEU A 323 -9.87 8.41 -21.44
CA LEU A 323 -9.56 8.67 -20.03
C LEU A 323 -10.73 9.39 -19.35
N ALA A 324 -11.07 8.98 -18.13
CA ALA A 324 -11.92 9.78 -17.25
C ALA A 324 -11.34 11.18 -16.95
N THR A 325 -10.01 11.28 -16.84
CA THR A 325 -9.27 12.54 -16.73
C THR A 325 -7.85 12.36 -17.29
N ASP A 326 -7.36 13.37 -17.99
CA ASP A 326 -5.97 13.52 -18.41
C ASP A 326 -5.19 14.52 -17.54
N SER A 327 -5.88 15.16 -16.60
CA SER A 327 -5.36 16.19 -15.70
C SER A 327 -4.99 15.60 -14.34
N ALA A 328 -4.02 16.23 -13.67
CA ALA A 328 -3.63 15.86 -12.31
C ALA A 328 -4.79 16.07 -11.33
N LEU A 329 -4.94 15.12 -10.40
CA LEU A 329 -5.93 15.19 -9.34
C LEU A 329 -5.28 15.61 -8.02
N ARG A 330 -5.96 16.48 -7.28
CA ARG A 330 -5.66 16.78 -5.87
C ARG A 330 -6.84 16.29 -5.04
N VAL A 331 -6.59 15.36 -4.14
CA VAL A 331 -7.62 14.76 -3.28
C VAL A 331 -7.19 14.84 -1.82
N PRO A 332 -8.13 15.05 -0.88
CA PRO A 332 -7.87 14.82 0.54
C PRO A 332 -7.47 13.38 0.80
N ALA A 333 -6.66 13.16 1.84
CA ALA A 333 -6.18 11.85 2.28
C ALA A 333 -7.31 10.93 2.81
#